data_AF-A0A0E9LV41-F1
#
_entry.id   AF-A0A0E9LV41-F1
#
_cell.length_a   1.000
_cell.length_b   1.000
_cell.length_c   1.000
_cell.angle_alpha   90.00
_cell.angle_beta   90.00
_cell.angle_gamma   90.00
#
_symmetry.space_group_name_H-M   'P 1'
#
loop_
_entity.id
_entity.type
_entity.pdbx_description
1 polymer ?
#
loop_
_entity_poly.entity_id
_entity_poly.type
_entity_poly.pdbx_seq_one_letter_code
_entity_poly.pdbx_strand_id
1 'polypeptide(L)'
;MGSAWLDNHVRATGERPVVIVGLVYNKSHEHISAETFIKDVERAFINSGRVRLVQAGDKREELRRERASQQDFASVETAKAWGLELGADYMLNGDINSIVDTYQREKVTYYQVNLELTDIESSEVVWIGEKKIRKYIRN
;
A
#
# COMPACT_ATOMS: atom_id res chain seq x y z
N MET A 1 6.46 -4.38 18.01
CA MET A 1 5.09 -4.94 17.86
C MET A 1 4.61 -4.72 16.42
N GLY A 2 5.17 -5.42 15.43
CA GLY A 2 5.01 -5.08 14.00
C GLY A 2 4.36 -6.12 13.10
N SER A 3 3.88 -7.26 13.62
CA SER A 3 3.43 -8.39 12.77
C SER A 3 2.24 -9.17 13.31
N ALA A 4 1.62 -8.75 14.42
CA ALA A 4 0.58 -9.54 15.08
C ALA A 4 -0.60 -9.83 14.14
N TRP A 5 -1.02 -8.85 13.33
CA TRP A 5 -2.09 -9.02 12.33
C TRP A 5 -1.78 -10.16 11.34
N LEU A 6 -0.53 -10.25 10.87
CA LEU A 6 -0.10 -11.24 9.88
C LEU A 6 -0.05 -12.64 10.49
N ASP A 7 0.50 -12.76 11.70
CA ASP A 7 0.56 -14.03 12.40
C ASP A 7 -0.85 -14.50 12.80
N ASN A 8 -1.75 -13.59 13.17
CA ASN A 8 -3.15 -13.87 13.46
C ASN A 8 -3.91 -14.34 12.20
N HIS A 9 -3.74 -13.65 11.07
CA HIS A 9 -4.36 -14.05 9.81
C HIS A 9 -3.92 -15.46 9.41
N VAL A 10 -2.60 -15.72 9.38
CA VAL A 10 -2.07 -17.03 9.00
C VAL A 10 -2.56 -18.14 9.94
N ARG A 11 -2.70 -17.86 11.24
CA ARG A 11 -3.26 -18.83 12.20
C ARG A 11 -4.76 -19.10 11.97
N ALA A 12 -5.51 -18.09 11.55
CA ALA A 12 -6.95 -18.19 11.34
C ALA A 12 -7.28 -18.87 9.99
N THR A 13 -6.55 -18.53 8.92
CA THR A 13 -6.87 -18.95 7.55
C THR A 13 -5.96 -20.05 7.00
N GLY A 14 -4.74 -20.18 7.55
CA GLY A 14 -3.69 -21.05 6.99
C GLY A 14 -3.04 -20.50 5.72
N GLU A 15 -3.46 -19.33 5.24
CA GLU A 15 -2.97 -18.72 4.00
C GLU A 15 -2.22 -17.41 4.24
N ARG A 16 -1.49 -16.96 3.21
CA ARG A 16 -0.90 -15.62 3.20
C ARG A 16 -1.98 -14.60 2.87
N PRO A 17 -2.09 -13.48 3.61
CA PRO A 17 -3.09 -12.48 3.34
C PRO A 17 -2.88 -11.84 1.98
N VAL A 18 -3.99 -11.56 1.30
CA VAL A 18 -4.05 -10.78 0.08
C VAL A 18 -4.24 -9.31 0.43
N VAL A 19 -3.30 -8.46 0.01
CA VAL A 19 -3.27 -7.05 0.36
C VAL A 19 -3.30 -6.19 -0.90
N ILE A 20 -4.04 -5.09 -0.83
CA ILE A 20 -3.97 -3.99 -1.77
C ILE A 20 -3.19 -2.84 -1.11
N VAL A 21 -2.26 -2.22 -1.83
CA VAL A 21 -1.74 -0.90 -1.42
C VAL A 21 -2.60 0.16 -2.11
N GLY A 22 -3.37 0.86 -1.30
CA GLY A 22 -4.22 1.96 -1.72
C GLY A 22 -3.45 3.28 -1.82
N LEU A 23 -4.20 4.37 -1.80
CA LEU A 23 -3.64 5.71 -1.93
C LEU A 23 -2.87 6.11 -0.67
N VAL A 24 -1.76 6.81 -0.90
CA VAL A 24 -1.01 7.55 0.11
C VAL A 24 -1.12 9.03 -0.20
N TYR A 25 -1.67 9.81 0.71
CA TYR A 25 -1.90 11.23 0.49
C TYR A 25 -0.73 12.07 0.99
N ASN A 26 -0.15 12.90 0.13
CA ASN A 26 0.79 13.91 0.56
C ASN A 26 0.04 15.13 1.10
N LYS A 27 0.08 15.30 2.43
CA LYS A 27 -0.45 16.45 3.18
C LYS A 27 0.68 17.37 3.68
N SER A 28 1.90 17.16 3.19
CA SER A 28 3.06 17.99 3.54
C SER A 28 3.12 19.27 2.70
N HIS A 29 3.96 20.21 3.13
CA HIS A 29 4.22 21.45 2.40
C HIS A 29 5.23 21.27 1.24
N GLU A 30 5.83 20.10 1.11
CA GLU A 30 6.77 19.79 0.02
C GLU A 30 6.12 18.85 -1.01
N HIS A 31 6.58 18.93 -2.25
CA HIS A 31 6.15 18.00 -3.28
C HIS A 31 6.88 16.65 -3.09
N ILE A 32 6.24 15.73 -2.37
CA ILE A 32 6.71 14.36 -2.16
C ILE A 32 5.97 13.43 -3.10
N SER A 33 6.70 12.62 -3.86
CA SER A 33 6.13 11.58 -4.73
C SER A 33 5.56 10.44 -3.88
N ALA A 34 4.26 10.51 -3.61
CA ALA A 34 3.55 9.42 -2.93
C ALA A 34 3.59 8.11 -3.72
N GLU A 35 3.66 8.17 -5.05
CA GLU A 35 3.77 6.98 -5.90
C GLU A 35 5.07 6.23 -5.67
N THR A 36 6.20 6.93 -5.54
CA THR A 36 7.49 6.29 -5.25
C THR A 36 7.43 5.55 -3.91
N PHE A 37 6.81 6.18 -2.91
CA PHE A 37 6.65 5.56 -1.59
C PHE A 37 5.73 4.32 -1.64
N ILE A 38 4.60 4.40 -2.35
CA ILE A 38 3.71 3.24 -2.59
C ILE A 38 4.50 2.09 -3.22
N LYS A 39 5.32 2.37 -4.25
CA LYS A 39 6.15 1.37 -4.92
C LYS A 39 7.17 0.71 -3.99
N ASP A 40 7.73 1.46 -3.06
CA ASP A 40 8.65 0.92 -2.06
C ASP A 40 7.93 -0.04 -1.09
N VAL A 41 6.71 0.31 -0.67
CA VAL A 41 5.87 -0.56 0.16
C VAL A 41 5.46 -1.83 -0.59
N GLU A 42 4.99 -1.71 -1.83
CA GLU A 42 4.66 -2.85 -2.69
C GLU A 42 5.85 -3.79 -2.85
N ARG A 43 7.05 -3.24 -3.10
CA ARG A 43 8.28 -4.01 -3.22
C ARG A 43 8.63 -4.73 -1.91
N ALA A 44 8.46 -4.07 -0.77
CA ALA A 44 8.68 -4.69 0.53
C ALA A 44 7.73 -5.88 0.77
N PHE A 45 6.46 -5.76 0.40
CA PHE A 45 5.52 -6.88 0.50
C PHE A 45 5.91 -8.05 -0.39
N ILE A 46 6.24 -7.81 -1.66
CA ILE A 46 6.67 -8.85 -2.60
C ILE A 46 7.95 -9.54 -2.09
N ASN A 47 8.96 -8.76 -1.69
CA ASN A 47 10.25 -9.28 -1.23
C ASN A 47 10.13 -10.06 0.08
N SER A 48 9.15 -9.74 0.93
CA SER A 48 8.91 -10.50 2.15
C SER A 48 8.44 -11.93 1.87
N GLY A 49 7.73 -12.16 0.75
CA GLY A 49 7.06 -13.42 0.43
C GLY A 49 5.92 -13.81 1.37
N ARG A 50 5.63 -13.01 2.42
CA ARG A 50 4.63 -13.30 3.46
C ARG A 50 3.24 -12.80 3.11
N VAL A 51 3.13 -11.93 2.11
CA VAL A 51 1.90 -11.27 1.68
C VAL A 51 1.71 -11.48 0.18
N ARG A 52 0.46 -11.65 -0.27
CA ARG A 52 0.10 -11.67 -1.69
C ARG A 52 -0.37 -10.28 -2.07
N LEU A 53 0.39 -9.57 -2.90
CA LEU A 53 0.01 -8.23 -3.35
C LEU A 53 -0.87 -8.31 -4.61
N VAL A 54 -1.96 -7.55 -4.65
CA VAL A 54 -2.80 -7.39 -5.85
C VAL A 54 -2.94 -5.92 -6.25
N GLN A 55 -3.11 -5.66 -7.55
CA GLN A 55 -3.22 -4.30 -8.09
C GLN A 55 -4.50 -3.60 -7.61
N ALA A 56 -4.44 -2.28 -7.44
CA ALA A 56 -5.56 -1.42 -7.05
C ALA A 56 -6.05 -0.54 -8.21
N GLY A 57 -7.28 -0.03 -8.10
CA GLY A 57 -7.80 1.07 -8.92
C GLY A 57 -7.53 0.93 -10.41
N ASP A 58 -6.97 1.97 -11.02
CA ASP A 58 -6.76 2.08 -12.47
C ASP A 58 -5.89 0.96 -13.05
N LYS A 59 -4.87 0.49 -12.30
CA LYS A 59 -4.00 -0.62 -12.73
C LYS A 59 -4.77 -1.94 -12.79
N ARG A 60 -5.74 -2.15 -11.88
CA ARG A 60 -6.63 -3.32 -11.94
C ARG A 60 -7.56 -3.22 -13.15
N GLU A 61 -8.09 -2.04 -13.44
CA GLU A 61 -8.93 -1.82 -14.62
C GLU A 61 -8.16 -2.03 -15.93
N GLU A 62 -6.89 -1.65 -15.98
CA GLU A 62 -6.02 -1.96 -17.12
C GLU A 62 -5.84 -3.47 -17.33
N LEU A 63 -5.63 -4.23 -16.25
CA LEU A 63 -5.56 -5.70 -16.33
C LEU A 63 -6.88 -6.33 -16.80
N ARG A 64 -8.03 -5.76 -16.43
CA ARG A 64 -9.34 -6.23 -16.91
C ARG A 64 -9.51 -5.96 -18.41
N ARG A 65 -9.10 -4.78 -18.90
CA ARG A 65 -9.09 -4.46 -20.33
C ARG A 65 -8.19 -5.42 -21.11
N GLU A 66 -7.00 -5.72 -20.59
CA GLU A 66 -6.08 -6.71 -21.18
C GLU A 66 -6.72 -8.11 -21.20
N ARG A 67 -7.38 -8.52 -20.11
CA ARG A 67 -8.10 -9.82 -20.07
C ARG A 67 -9.24 -9.89 -21.09
N ALA A 68 -9.95 -8.78 -21.32
CA ALA A 68 -10.97 -8.67 -22.35
C ALA A 68 -10.36 -8.87 -23.74
N SER A 69 -9.26 -8.16 -24.04
CA SER A 69 -8.50 -8.31 -25.28
C SER A 69 -8.06 -9.77 -25.50
N GLN A 70 -7.61 -10.47 -24.45
CA GLN A 70 -7.25 -11.88 -24.56
C GLN A 70 -8.43 -12.78 -24.96
N GLN A 71 -9.68 -12.43 -24.67
CA GLN A 71 -10.84 -13.23 -25.12
C GLN A 71 -10.98 -13.21 -26.65
N ASP A 72 -10.58 -12.11 -27.28
CA ASP A 72 -10.70 -11.90 -28.72
C ASP A 72 -9.47 -12.42 -29.48
N PHE A 73 -8.28 -12.35 -28.87
CA PHE A 73 -7.02 -12.55 -29.59
C PHE A 73 -6.13 -13.69 -29.08
N ALA A 74 -6.28 -14.14 -27.83
CA ALA A 74 -5.48 -15.25 -27.30
C ALA A 74 -6.10 -16.61 -27.69
N SER A 75 -5.28 -17.67 -27.68
CA SER A 75 -5.81 -19.03 -27.85
C SER A 75 -6.69 -19.41 -26.67
N VAL A 76 -7.70 -20.26 -26.92
CA VAL A 76 -8.62 -20.77 -25.87
C VAL A 76 -7.86 -21.42 -24.70
N GLU A 77 -6.74 -22.08 -24.97
CA GLU A 77 -5.91 -22.75 -23.95
C GLU A 77 -5.18 -21.79 -23.00
N THR A 78 -4.90 -20.57 -23.45
CA THR A 78 -4.06 -19.61 -22.71
C THR A 78 -4.83 -18.41 -22.15
N ALA A 79 -6.00 -18.11 -22.72
CA ALA A 79 -6.89 -17.04 -22.28
C ALA A 79 -7.26 -17.18 -20.80
N LYS A 80 -7.22 -16.07 -20.06
CA LYS A 80 -7.57 -16.06 -18.62
C LYS A 80 -9.06 -15.88 -18.42
N ALA A 81 -9.63 -16.65 -17.49
CA ALA A 81 -11.05 -16.58 -17.18
C ALA A 81 -11.41 -15.33 -16.34
N TRP A 82 -12.64 -14.87 -16.50
CA TRP A 82 -13.23 -13.82 -15.69
C TRP A 82 -13.63 -14.31 -14.30
N GLY A 83 -13.73 -13.39 -13.34
CA GLY A 83 -14.18 -13.71 -11.97
C GLY A 83 -13.16 -14.42 -11.10
N LEU A 84 -11.92 -14.64 -11.58
CA LEU A 84 -10.83 -15.30 -10.84
C LEU A 84 -9.79 -14.30 -10.29
N GLU A 85 -10.13 -13.02 -10.20
CA GLU A 85 -9.29 -12.07 -9.46
C GLU A 85 -9.29 -12.44 -7.98
N LEU A 86 -8.12 -12.39 -7.36
CA LEU A 86 -8.04 -12.62 -5.91
C LEU A 86 -8.74 -11.48 -5.18
N GLY A 87 -9.69 -11.84 -4.31
CA GLY A 87 -10.23 -10.92 -3.32
C GLY A 87 -9.12 -10.49 -2.36
N ALA A 88 -9.07 -9.22 -2.04
CA ALA A 88 -8.15 -8.73 -1.03
C ALA A 88 -8.78 -8.86 0.35
N ASP A 89 -7.99 -9.30 1.33
CA ASP A 89 -8.38 -9.36 2.73
C ASP A 89 -8.20 -7.98 3.37
N TYR A 90 -7.10 -7.29 3.04
CA TYR A 90 -6.74 -6.01 3.62
C TYR A 90 -6.41 -4.94 2.58
N MET A 91 -6.65 -3.70 2.96
CA MET A 91 -6.19 -2.52 2.24
C MET A 91 -5.23 -1.72 3.11
N LEU A 92 -4.05 -1.40 2.57
CA LEU A 92 -3.10 -0.50 3.21
C LEU A 92 -3.26 0.91 2.63
N ASN A 93 -3.51 1.90 3.48
CA ASN A 93 -3.54 3.32 3.13
C ASN A 93 -2.53 4.10 3.94
N GLY A 94 -2.30 5.35 3.56
CA GLY A 94 -1.47 6.22 4.38
C GLY A 94 -1.55 7.70 4.07
N ASP A 95 -0.82 8.46 4.85
CA ASP A 95 -0.56 9.86 4.59
C ASP A 95 0.85 10.28 5.00
N ILE A 96 1.34 11.32 4.31
CA ILE A 96 2.63 11.94 4.55
C ILE A 96 2.36 13.37 4.99
N ASN A 97 2.71 13.69 6.22
CA ASN A 97 2.56 15.03 6.81
C ASN A 97 3.93 15.67 7.00
N SER A 98 3.96 17.00 7.08
CA SER A 98 5.14 17.74 7.56
C SER A 98 4.78 18.68 8.68
N ILE A 99 5.63 18.74 9.70
CA ILE A 99 5.53 19.69 10.82
C ILE A 99 6.78 20.57 10.76
N VAL A 100 6.58 21.88 10.64
CA VAL A 100 7.66 22.87 10.62
C VAL A 100 7.80 23.47 12.00
N ASP A 101 9.00 23.37 12.57
CA ASP A 101 9.38 24.00 13.83
C ASP A 101 10.45 25.06 13.56
N THR A 102 10.32 26.22 14.19
CA THR A 102 11.25 27.35 14.02
C THR A 102 11.67 27.88 15.39
N TYR A 103 12.96 27.76 15.70
CA TYR A 103 13.53 28.24 16.96
C TYR A 103 14.82 29.00 16.73
N GLN A 104 14.92 30.24 17.25
CA GLN A 104 16.13 31.07 17.24
C GLN A 104 16.95 31.08 15.92
N ARG A 105 16.26 31.21 14.77
CA ARG A 105 16.81 31.20 13.39
C ARG A 105 17.14 29.82 12.79
N GLU A 106 16.93 28.73 13.52
CA GLU A 106 16.97 27.38 12.96
C GLU A 106 15.56 26.93 12.54
N LYS A 107 15.45 26.40 11.32
CA LYS A 107 14.21 25.81 10.79
C LYS A 107 14.39 24.30 10.70
N VAL A 108 13.53 23.56 11.39
CA VAL A 108 13.53 22.09 11.37
C VAL A 108 12.20 21.63 10.80
N THR A 109 12.27 20.77 9.77
CA THR A 109 11.06 20.15 9.21
C THR A 109 11.06 18.66 9.58
N TYR A 110 9.99 18.24 10.23
CA TYR A 110 9.71 16.83 10.49
C TYR A 110 8.76 16.32 9.41
N TYR A 111 9.06 15.16 8.84
CA TYR A 111 8.12 14.41 8.00
C TYR A 111 7.63 13.23 8.81
N GLN A 112 6.33 12.99 8.74
CA GLN A 112 5.67 11.88 9.38
C GLN A 112 4.89 11.11 8.33
N VAL A 113 5.14 9.81 8.23
CA VAL A 113 4.36 8.90 7.42
C VAL A 113 3.52 8.04 8.34
N ASN A 114 2.21 8.06 8.12
CA ASN A 114 1.26 7.17 8.78
C ASN A 114 0.78 6.14 7.77
N LEU A 115 0.70 4.88 8.20
CA LEU A 115 0.18 3.78 7.42
C LEU A 115 -0.86 3.03 8.26
N GLU A 116 -1.97 2.68 7.64
CA GLU A 116 -3.07 1.94 8.26
C GLU A 116 -3.41 0.74 7.39
N LEU A 117 -3.56 -0.43 8.01
CA LEU A 117 -4.00 -1.65 7.37
C LEU A 117 -5.40 -1.97 7.89
N THR A 118 -6.36 -2.01 6.97
CA THR A 118 -7.77 -2.18 7.28
C THR A 118 -8.28 -3.47 6.66
N ASP A 119 -9.02 -4.26 7.43
CA ASP A 119 -9.77 -5.41 6.98
C ASP A 119 -10.93 -4.95 6.08
N ILE A 120 -10.99 -5.45 4.85
CA ILE A 120 -11.93 -4.93 3.85
C ILE A 120 -13.38 -5.31 4.17
N GLU A 121 -13.61 -6.46 4.79
CA GLU A 121 -14.95 -6.95 5.09
C GLU A 121 -15.56 -6.23 6.30
N SER A 122 -14.79 -6.13 7.38
CA SER A 122 -15.24 -5.56 8.66
C SER A 122 -14.98 -4.07 8.81
N SER A 123 -14.13 -3.49 7.96
CA SER A 123 -13.58 -2.13 8.13
C SER A 123 -12.77 -1.92 9.42
N GLU A 124 -12.30 -2.99 10.07
CA GLU A 124 -11.44 -2.92 11.25
C GLU A 124 -10.01 -2.51 10.87
N VAL A 125 -9.46 -1.49 11.54
CA VAL A 125 -8.03 -1.17 11.44
C VAL A 125 -7.24 -2.17 12.28
N VAL A 126 -6.66 -3.18 11.62
CA VAL A 126 -5.94 -4.29 12.28
C VAL A 126 -4.47 -3.95 12.57
N TRP A 127 -3.94 -2.91 11.93
CA TRP A 127 -2.60 -2.41 12.18
C TRP A 127 -2.47 -0.94 11.82
N ILE A 128 -1.73 -0.20 12.64
CA ILE A 128 -1.33 1.18 12.37
C ILE A 128 0.17 1.32 12.65
N GLY A 129 0.86 2.02 11.75
CA GLY A 129 2.29 2.26 11.85
C GLY A 129 2.63 3.70 11.51
N GLU A 130 3.66 4.21 12.19
CA GLU A 130 4.14 5.56 12.00
C GLU A 130 5.66 5.58 11.83
N LYS A 131 6.16 6.45 10.95
CA LYS A 131 7.58 6.78 10.85
C LYS A 131 7.79 8.29 10.78
N LYS A 132 8.58 8.81 11.72
CA LYS A 132 9.07 10.20 11.70
C LYS A 132 10.50 10.30 11.16
N ILE A 133 10.77 11.29 10.32
CA ILE A 133 12.09 11.63 9.79
C ILE A 133 12.32 13.13 10.00
N ARG A 134 13.47 13.49 10.58
CA ARG A 134 13.85 14.90 10.80
C ARG A 134 14.80 15.38 9.71
N LYS A 135 14.46 16.48 9.04
CA LYS A 135 15.32 17.20 8.09
C LYS A 135 15.77 18.51 8.72
N TYR A 136 17.08 18.66 8.88
CA TYR A 136 17.69 19.94 9.26
C TYR A 136 17.87 20.80 8.01
N ILE A 137 17.34 22.03 8.03
CA ILE A 137 17.65 23.03 7.02
C ILE A 137 18.66 23.99 7.65
N ARG A 138 19.92 23.91 7.25
CA ARG A 138 20.91 24.97 7.51
C ARG A 138 20.80 26.00 6.40
N ASN A 139 20.51 27.25 6.78
CA ASN A 139 20.65 28.41 5.90
C ASN A 139 22.11 28.81 5.76
#